data_AF-A0A352WB14-F1
#
_entry.id   AF-A0A352WB14-F1
#
_cell.length_a   1.000
_cell.length_b   1.000
_cell.length_c   1.000
_cell.angle_alpha   90.00
_cell.angle_beta   90.00
_cell.angle_gamma   90.00
#
_symmetry.space_group_name_H-M   'P 1'
#
loop_
_entity.id
_entity.type
_entity.pdbx_description
1 polymer ?
#
loop_
_entity_poly.entity_id
_entity_poly.type
_entity_poly.pdbx_seq_one_letter_code
_entity_poly.pdbx_strand_id
1 'polypeptide(L)'
;KSFFNQEGSGFLDNKSAIWQVESEYLGRVVRIVLEQIAIAESKAQDRLTDATLERQWMFENATHRVGLDDDWAELMFQIRDTHRREQEYDLVQKKADRLHLMAATPFFGRFDFREHGYALGEVFYVGLYSLTDPDSGSFLVCDWRAPVCSMYYDYEPGLAGYHCQAGAISGELTLKRQFVIKNGLLKGMFDSNLHIADRFLQDVLAQNAGQKMHAIVASIQREQNAAIRDDKHDILVVQGAAGSGKTSVALQRAAYLLYHRRAELKAHQIVAFLPTYLLTEYTSGVLPELGEENIRQTTF
;
A
#
# COMPACT_ATOMS: atom_id res chain seq x y z
N LYS A 1 -57.67 -2.70 7.93
CA LYS A 1 -56.40 -2.14 8.45
C LYS A 1 -55.27 -3.08 8.03
N SER A 2 -54.78 -2.89 6.80
CA SER A 2 -53.64 -3.58 6.20
C SER A 2 -52.70 -2.47 5.74
N PHE A 3 -51.70 -2.14 6.56
CA PHE A 3 -50.64 -1.18 6.28
C PHE A 3 -49.62 -1.35 7.41
N PHE A 4 -48.75 -2.37 7.33
CA PHE A 4 -47.49 -2.48 8.08
C PHE A 4 -46.89 -3.86 7.75
N ASN A 5 -46.25 -3.99 6.58
CA ASN A 5 -45.20 -4.99 6.29
C ASN A 5 -44.77 -4.90 4.82
N GLN A 6 -44.08 -3.82 4.42
CA GLN A 6 -43.36 -3.81 3.13
C GLN A 6 -42.01 -3.06 3.15
N GLU A 7 -41.65 -2.31 4.19
CA GLU A 7 -40.39 -1.53 4.16
C GLU A 7 -39.14 -2.28 4.68
N GLY A 8 -39.31 -3.46 5.29
CA GLY A 8 -38.20 -4.21 5.91
C GLY A 8 -37.42 -5.18 5.00
N SER A 9 -37.96 -5.57 3.84
CA SER A 9 -37.31 -6.56 2.96
C SER A 9 -36.26 -5.95 2.03
N GLY A 10 -36.45 -4.71 1.57
CA GLY A 10 -35.52 -4.06 0.62
C GLY A 10 -34.15 -3.70 1.21
N PHE A 11 -34.04 -3.53 2.53
CA PHE A 11 -32.80 -3.09 3.18
C PHE A 11 -31.78 -4.23 3.36
N LEU A 12 -32.28 -5.46 3.60
CA LEU A 12 -31.44 -6.67 3.69
C LEU A 12 -31.00 -7.14 2.29
N ASP A 13 -31.87 -6.99 1.30
CA ASP A 13 -31.60 -7.37 -0.09
C ASP A 13 -30.51 -6.49 -0.72
N ASN A 14 -30.52 -5.18 -0.43
CA ASN A 14 -29.50 -4.25 -0.92
C ASN A 14 -28.11 -4.49 -0.29
N LYS A 15 -28.03 -4.82 1.01
CA LYS A 15 -26.75 -5.20 1.65
C LYS A 15 -26.16 -6.46 1.02
N SER A 16 -26.99 -7.44 0.68
CA SER A 16 -26.57 -8.67 0.00
C SER A 16 -26.06 -8.38 -1.41
N ALA A 17 -26.75 -7.53 -2.17
CA ALA A 17 -26.34 -7.12 -3.51
C ALA A 17 -25.01 -6.35 -3.51
N ILE A 18 -24.83 -5.38 -2.60
CA ILE A 18 -23.55 -4.64 -2.47
C ILE A 18 -22.43 -5.61 -2.09
N TRP A 19 -22.69 -6.56 -1.18
CA TRP A 19 -21.72 -7.58 -0.83
C TRP A 19 -21.28 -8.42 -2.02
N GLN A 20 -22.22 -8.83 -2.87
CA GLN A 20 -21.93 -9.58 -4.09
C GLN A 20 -21.06 -8.76 -5.05
N VAL A 21 -21.44 -7.51 -5.34
CA VAL A 21 -20.66 -6.64 -6.23
C VAL A 21 -19.22 -6.45 -5.73
N GLU A 22 -19.04 -6.17 -4.44
CA GLU A 22 -17.69 -5.97 -3.87
C GLU A 22 -16.89 -7.28 -3.80
N SER A 23 -17.57 -8.41 -3.58
CA SER A 23 -16.93 -9.74 -3.60
C SER A 23 -16.49 -10.14 -5.01
N GLU A 24 -17.29 -9.84 -6.03
CA GLU A 24 -16.96 -10.05 -7.43
C GLU A 24 -15.79 -9.16 -7.86
N TYR A 25 -15.80 -7.88 -7.45
CA TYR A 25 -14.69 -6.97 -7.69
C TYR A 25 -13.39 -7.48 -7.04
N LEU A 26 -13.46 -7.88 -5.77
CA LEU A 26 -12.33 -8.49 -5.07
C LEU A 26 -11.83 -9.75 -5.80
N GLY A 27 -12.74 -10.62 -6.24
CA GLY A 27 -12.39 -11.82 -7.01
C GLY A 27 -11.66 -11.50 -8.31
N ARG A 28 -12.11 -10.48 -9.06
CA ARG A 28 -11.42 -9.98 -10.25
C ARG A 28 -10.01 -9.48 -9.91
N VAL A 29 -9.88 -8.66 -8.87
CA VAL A 29 -8.59 -8.11 -8.43
C VAL A 29 -7.62 -9.23 -8.04
N VAL A 30 -8.07 -10.17 -7.19
CA VAL A 30 -7.25 -11.31 -6.75
C VAL A 30 -6.81 -12.16 -7.95
N ARG A 31 -7.70 -12.43 -8.90
CA ARG A 31 -7.36 -13.17 -10.12
C ARG A 31 -6.23 -12.49 -10.91
N ILE A 32 -6.36 -11.18 -11.15
CA ILE A 32 -5.34 -10.40 -11.88
C ILE A 32 -4.02 -10.39 -11.11
N VAL A 33 -4.05 -10.26 -9.77
CA VAL A 33 -2.83 -10.34 -8.94
C VAL A 33 -2.17 -11.70 -9.10
N LEU A 34 -2.92 -12.81 -9.01
CA LEU A 34 -2.40 -14.17 -9.15
C LEU A 34 -1.81 -14.42 -10.56
N GLU A 35 -2.44 -13.91 -11.60
CA GLU A 35 -1.91 -13.95 -12.97
C GLU A 35 -0.58 -13.19 -13.07
N GLN A 36 -0.49 -12.00 -12.46
CA GLN A 36 0.74 -11.22 -12.43
C GLN A 36 1.84 -11.87 -11.59
N ILE A 37 1.49 -12.58 -10.50
CA ILE A 37 2.43 -13.38 -9.70
C ILE A 37 3.06 -14.46 -10.57
N ALA A 38 2.24 -15.26 -11.26
CA ALA A 38 2.73 -16.34 -12.10
C ALA A 38 3.70 -15.83 -13.18
N ILE A 39 3.38 -14.68 -13.81
CA ILE A 39 4.25 -14.03 -14.80
C ILE A 39 5.54 -13.53 -14.15
N ALA A 40 5.46 -12.91 -12.96
CA ALA A 40 6.61 -12.36 -12.27
C ALA A 40 7.57 -13.47 -11.80
N GLU A 41 7.03 -14.56 -11.23
CA GLU A 41 7.81 -15.71 -10.78
C GLU A 41 8.47 -16.45 -11.93
N SER A 42 7.76 -16.67 -13.05
CA SER A 42 8.38 -17.25 -14.25
C SER A 42 9.56 -16.40 -14.72
N LYS A 43 9.39 -15.08 -14.80
CA LYS A 43 10.47 -14.15 -15.19
C LYS A 43 11.61 -14.13 -14.18
N ALA A 44 11.32 -14.21 -12.88
CA ALA A 44 12.34 -14.26 -11.83
C ALA A 44 13.17 -15.54 -11.97
N GLN A 45 12.50 -16.68 -12.21
CA GLN A 45 13.16 -17.96 -12.39
C GLN A 45 14.07 -17.96 -13.63
N ASP A 46 13.60 -17.45 -14.77
CA ASP A 46 14.40 -17.32 -15.99
C ASP A 46 15.64 -16.45 -15.74
N ARG A 47 15.46 -15.28 -15.11
CA ARG A 47 16.55 -14.36 -14.75
C ARG A 47 17.58 -15.00 -13.81
N LEU A 48 17.11 -15.79 -12.84
CA LEU A 48 17.97 -16.50 -11.89
C LEU A 48 18.80 -17.57 -12.59
N THR A 49 18.19 -18.35 -13.48
CA THR A 49 18.88 -19.36 -14.28
C THR A 49 19.93 -18.72 -15.18
N ASP A 50 19.60 -17.62 -15.86
CA ASP A 50 20.56 -16.90 -16.70
C ASP A 50 21.73 -16.35 -15.89
N ALA A 51 21.45 -15.69 -14.76
CA ALA A 51 22.48 -15.14 -13.88
C ALA A 51 23.38 -16.24 -13.27
N THR A 52 22.83 -17.41 -12.93
CA THR A 52 23.62 -18.51 -12.36
C THR A 52 24.51 -19.19 -13.41
N LEU A 53 23.99 -19.45 -14.62
CA LEU A 53 24.77 -20.02 -15.72
C LEU A 53 25.93 -19.11 -16.11
N GLU A 54 25.69 -17.80 -16.21
CA GLU A 54 26.74 -16.85 -16.53
C GLU A 54 27.77 -16.73 -15.41
N ARG A 55 27.34 -16.69 -14.13
CA ARG A 55 28.25 -16.67 -13.00
C ARG A 55 29.15 -17.92 -12.99
N GLN A 56 28.58 -19.10 -13.24
CA GLN A 56 29.33 -20.36 -13.38
C GLN A 56 30.35 -20.27 -14.51
N TRP A 57 29.91 -19.85 -15.70
CA TRP A 57 30.78 -19.65 -16.86
C TRP A 57 31.91 -18.65 -16.57
N MET A 58 31.63 -17.55 -15.87
CA MET A 58 32.65 -16.60 -15.43
C MET A 58 33.67 -17.27 -14.51
N PHE A 59 33.26 -18.02 -13.49
CA PHE A 59 34.22 -18.67 -12.58
C PHE A 59 35.10 -19.71 -13.29
N GLU A 60 34.52 -20.44 -14.24
CA GLU A 60 35.25 -21.42 -15.04
C GLU A 60 36.27 -20.77 -15.98
N ASN A 61 35.94 -19.61 -16.58
CA ASN A 61 36.79 -19.00 -17.61
C ASN A 61 37.69 -17.84 -17.09
N ALA A 62 37.32 -17.17 -16.00
CA ALA A 62 38.07 -16.04 -15.45
C ALA A 62 39.36 -16.49 -14.76
N THR A 63 39.39 -17.68 -14.18
CA THR A 63 40.59 -18.22 -13.50
C THR A 63 41.72 -18.60 -14.47
N HIS A 64 41.41 -18.78 -15.76
CA HIS A 64 42.38 -19.13 -16.80
C HIS A 64 43.04 -17.93 -17.50
N ARG A 65 42.66 -16.69 -17.18
CA ARG A 65 43.04 -15.47 -17.93
C ARG A 65 44.04 -14.53 -17.24
N VAL A 66 44.69 -14.97 -16.16
CA VAL A 66 45.67 -14.13 -15.45
C VAL A 66 46.98 -14.07 -16.25
N GLY A 67 47.17 -13.04 -17.08
CA GLY A 67 48.44 -12.88 -17.81
C GLY A 67 48.71 -11.57 -18.58
N LEU A 68 47.72 -10.76 -18.97
CA LEU A 68 47.96 -9.57 -19.82
C LEU A 68 47.14 -8.34 -19.37
N ASP A 69 47.73 -7.14 -19.46
CA ASP A 69 47.09 -5.88 -19.03
C ASP A 69 45.80 -5.52 -19.81
N ASP A 70 45.61 -6.04 -21.03
CA ASP A 70 44.41 -5.83 -21.86
C ASP A 70 43.17 -6.65 -21.40
N ASP A 71 43.35 -7.72 -20.63
CA ASP A 71 42.25 -8.62 -20.21
C ASP A 71 41.40 -8.07 -19.05
N TRP A 72 41.90 -7.06 -18.34
CA TRP A 72 41.20 -6.46 -17.18
C TRP A 72 39.92 -5.71 -17.58
N ALA A 73 39.91 -5.05 -18.74
CA ALA A 73 38.74 -4.32 -19.22
C ALA A 73 37.58 -5.27 -19.55
N GLU A 74 37.88 -6.41 -20.17
CA GLU A 74 36.90 -7.46 -20.49
C GLU A 74 36.37 -8.14 -19.22
N LEU A 75 37.25 -8.46 -18.25
CA LEU A 75 36.83 -9.01 -16.96
C LEU A 75 35.91 -8.04 -16.19
N MET A 76 36.25 -6.75 -16.15
CA MET A 76 35.42 -5.74 -15.48
C MET A 76 34.07 -5.55 -16.18
N PHE A 77 34.02 -5.69 -17.51
CA PHE A 77 32.78 -5.68 -18.26
C PHE A 77 31.89 -6.87 -17.88
N GLN A 78 32.46 -8.08 -17.83
CA GLN A 78 31.73 -9.30 -17.45
C GLN A 78 31.22 -9.25 -16.00
N ILE A 79 32.06 -8.85 -15.04
CA ILE A 79 31.64 -8.68 -13.63
C ILE A 79 30.47 -7.70 -13.52
N ARG A 80 30.52 -6.59 -14.25
CA ARG A 80 29.45 -5.60 -14.27
C ARG A 80 28.16 -6.15 -14.87
N ASP A 81 28.26 -6.93 -15.95
CA ASP A 81 27.09 -7.51 -16.62
C ASP A 81 26.41 -8.56 -15.74
N THR A 82 27.17 -9.43 -15.08
CA THR A 82 26.61 -10.38 -14.09
C THR A 82 25.96 -9.65 -12.92
N HIS A 83 26.60 -8.61 -12.37
CA HIS A 83 25.98 -7.83 -11.29
C HIS A 83 24.69 -7.13 -11.74
N ARG A 84 24.65 -6.63 -12.99
CA ARG A 84 23.42 -6.07 -13.57
C ARG A 84 22.29 -7.10 -13.64
N ARG A 85 22.58 -8.34 -14.08
CA ARG A 85 21.60 -9.43 -14.12
C ARG A 85 21.09 -9.81 -12.73
N GLU A 86 21.97 -9.84 -11.72
CA GLU A 86 21.57 -10.06 -10.33
C GLU A 86 20.61 -8.98 -9.83
N GLN A 87 20.92 -7.70 -10.08
CA GLN A 87 20.02 -6.59 -9.73
C GLN A 87 18.68 -6.68 -10.46
N GLU A 88 18.70 -7.12 -11.71
CA GLU A 88 17.51 -7.35 -12.51
C GLU A 88 16.65 -8.51 -11.97
N TYR A 89 17.26 -9.58 -11.47
CA TYR A 89 16.57 -10.65 -10.74
C TYR A 89 15.94 -10.12 -9.45
N ASP A 90 16.71 -9.40 -8.62
CA ASP A 90 16.24 -8.84 -7.35
C ASP A 90 15.02 -7.93 -7.54
N LEU A 91 15.02 -7.13 -8.61
CA LEU A 91 13.88 -6.25 -8.93
C LEU A 91 12.62 -7.05 -9.26
N VAL A 92 12.73 -8.11 -10.06
CA VAL A 92 11.59 -8.96 -10.44
C VAL A 92 11.10 -9.76 -9.24
N GLN A 93 12.01 -10.27 -8.41
CA GLN A 93 11.67 -10.99 -7.18
C GLN A 93 10.94 -10.09 -6.18
N LYS A 94 11.45 -8.89 -5.91
CA LYS A 94 10.77 -7.89 -5.06
C LYS A 94 9.36 -7.57 -5.57
N LYS A 95 9.16 -7.55 -6.89
CA LYS A 95 7.82 -7.35 -7.47
C LYS A 95 6.89 -8.53 -7.16
N ALA A 96 7.37 -9.77 -7.27
CA ALA A 96 6.60 -10.96 -6.92
C ALA A 96 6.21 -10.96 -5.44
N ASP A 97 7.15 -10.64 -4.54
CA ASP A 97 6.90 -10.57 -3.10
C ASP A 97 5.80 -9.54 -2.75
N ARG A 98 5.83 -8.37 -3.39
CA ARG A 98 4.77 -7.33 -3.23
C ARG A 98 3.40 -7.83 -3.71
N LEU A 99 3.36 -8.56 -4.83
CA LEU A 99 2.12 -9.11 -5.34
C LEU A 99 1.57 -10.22 -4.41
N HIS A 100 2.42 -11.03 -3.79
CA HIS A 100 2.01 -12.01 -2.78
C HIS A 100 1.37 -11.34 -1.55
N LEU A 101 1.98 -10.28 -1.04
CA LEU A 101 1.39 -9.48 0.04
C LEU A 101 0.03 -8.89 -0.39
N MET A 102 -0.04 -8.38 -1.63
CA MET A 102 -1.28 -7.84 -2.19
C MET A 102 -2.37 -8.90 -2.34
N ALA A 103 -2.05 -10.15 -2.72
CA ALA A 103 -3.04 -11.21 -2.91
C ALA A 103 -3.84 -11.50 -1.62
N ALA A 104 -3.18 -11.40 -0.45
CA ALA A 104 -3.83 -11.62 0.83
C ALA A 104 -4.83 -10.52 1.19
N THR A 105 -4.46 -9.26 0.95
CA THR A 105 -5.27 -8.07 1.26
C THR A 105 -5.06 -7.00 0.16
N PRO A 106 -5.76 -7.10 -0.99
CA PRO A 106 -5.47 -6.23 -2.14
C PRO A 106 -5.77 -4.76 -1.90
N PHE A 107 -6.88 -4.49 -1.21
CA PHE A 107 -7.30 -3.15 -0.80
C PHE A 107 -7.95 -3.23 0.58
N PHE A 108 -7.96 -2.12 1.31
CA PHE A 108 -8.57 -2.02 2.63
C PHE A 108 -9.67 -0.95 2.69
N GLY A 109 -9.72 -0.06 1.69
CA GLY A 109 -10.68 1.03 1.64
C GLY A 109 -11.19 1.29 0.23
N ARG A 110 -12.32 1.98 0.14
CA ARG A 110 -12.87 2.55 -1.07
C ARG A 110 -13.43 3.94 -0.76
N PHE A 111 -13.28 4.85 -1.71
CA PHE A 111 -14.06 6.09 -1.72
C PHE A 111 -14.53 6.43 -3.12
N ASP A 112 -15.70 7.06 -3.21
CA ASP A 112 -16.25 7.55 -4.47
C ASP A 112 -16.12 9.07 -4.48
N PHE A 113 -15.49 9.61 -5.52
CA PHE A 113 -15.17 11.03 -5.63
C PHE A 113 -15.67 11.61 -6.94
N ARG A 114 -16.42 12.70 -6.85
CA ARG A 114 -16.89 13.47 -8.00
C ARG A 114 -16.14 14.79 -8.03
N GLU A 115 -15.24 14.94 -8.98
CA GLU A 115 -14.50 16.19 -9.21
C GLU A 115 -15.42 17.31 -9.69
N HIS A 116 -15.19 18.54 -9.23
CA HIS A 116 -15.95 19.69 -9.72
C HIS A 116 -15.73 19.89 -11.23
N GLY A 117 -16.83 20.04 -11.97
CA GLY A 117 -16.80 20.20 -13.43
C GLY A 117 -16.99 18.90 -14.20
N TYR A 118 -16.95 17.73 -13.53
CA TYR A 118 -17.29 16.44 -14.12
C TYR A 118 -18.65 15.95 -13.63
N ALA A 119 -19.45 15.39 -14.55
CA ALA A 119 -20.78 14.88 -14.23
C ALA A 119 -20.76 13.52 -13.53
N LEU A 120 -19.71 12.72 -13.80
CA LEU A 120 -19.56 11.36 -13.30
C LEU A 120 -18.61 11.34 -12.11
N GLY A 121 -18.95 10.55 -11.10
CA GLY A 121 -18.03 10.21 -10.01
C GLY A 121 -17.16 9.02 -10.38
N GLU A 122 -15.95 9.00 -9.85
CA GLU A 122 -14.99 7.92 -10.00
C GLU A 122 -14.90 7.12 -8.70
N VAL A 123 -14.60 5.83 -8.82
CA VAL A 123 -14.47 4.90 -7.70
C VAL A 123 -12.99 4.59 -7.50
N PHE A 124 -12.50 4.84 -6.28
CA PHE A 124 -11.11 4.60 -5.91
C PHE A 124 -11.04 3.52 -4.84
N TYR A 125 -10.41 2.39 -5.15
CA TYR A 125 -10.01 1.39 -4.16
C TYR A 125 -8.62 1.72 -3.65
N VAL A 126 -8.43 1.71 -2.33
CA VAL A 126 -7.18 2.09 -1.66
C VAL A 126 -6.52 0.85 -1.06
N GLY A 127 -5.28 0.60 -1.45
CA GLY A 127 -4.47 -0.52 -0.98
C GLY A 127 -3.04 -0.11 -0.64
N LEU A 128 -2.26 -1.08 -0.17
CA LEU A 128 -0.84 -0.86 0.11
C LEU A 128 -0.03 -0.65 -1.17
N TYR A 129 -0.45 -1.29 -2.26
CA TYR A 129 0.21 -1.28 -3.56
C TYR A 129 -0.78 -0.90 -4.65
N SER A 130 -0.29 -0.25 -5.70
CA SER A 130 -1.08 0.00 -6.90
C SER A 130 -1.21 -1.27 -7.74
N LEU A 131 -2.41 -1.52 -8.27
CA LEU A 131 -2.66 -2.52 -9.31
C LEU A 131 -3.32 -1.87 -10.50
N THR A 132 -2.81 -2.18 -11.68
CA THR A 132 -3.33 -1.71 -12.95
C THR A 132 -3.95 -2.88 -13.70
N ASP A 133 -5.08 -2.61 -14.34
CA ASP A 133 -5.70 -3.54 -15.27
C ASP A 133 -4.80 -3.70 -16.51
N PRO A 134 -4.35 -4.92 -16.85
CA PRO A 134 -3.54 -5.16 -18.05
C PRO A 134 -4.22 -4.75 -19.36
N ASP A 135 -5.55 -4.84 -19.44
CA ASP A 135 -6.30 -4.64 -20.68
C ASP A 135 -6.64 -3.16 -20.90
N SER A 136 -7.17 -2.49 -19.87
CA SER A 136 -7.60 -1.08 -19.97
C SER A 136 -6.52 -0.07 -19.55
N GLY A 137 -5.49 -0.50 -18.82
CA GLY A 137 -4.50 0.39 -18.22
C GLY A 137 -5.03 1.24 -17.05
N SER A 138 -6.28 1.03 -16.62
CA SER A 138 -6.86 1.76 -15.49
C SER A 138 -6.37 1.22 -14.15
N PHE A 139 -6.27 2.07 -13.13
CA PHE A 139 -5.97 1.64 -11.77
C PHE A 139 -7.16 0.88 -11.16
N LEU A 140 -6.96 -0.39 -10.84
CA LEU A 140 -7.90 -1.21 -10.08
C LEU A 140 -7.75 -0.99 -8.57
N VAL A 141 -6.52 -0.76 -8.13
CA VAL A 141 -6.19 -0.38 -6.75
C VAL A 141 -5.19 0.74 -6.80
N CYS A 142 -5.45 1.79 -6.02
CA CYS A 142 -4.57 2.93 -5.84
C CYS A 142 -3.70 2.71 -4.59
N ASP A 143 -2.42 3.02 -4.72
CA ASP A 143 -1.49 3.05 -3.61
C ASP A 143 -1.91 4.13 -2.61
N TRP A 144 -1.99 3.79 -1.32
CA TRP A 144 -2.38 4.72 -0.26
C TRP A 144 -1.57 6.01 -0.24
N ARG A 145 -0.33 6.00 -0.72
CA ARG A 145 0.57 7.17 -0.75
C ARG A 145 0.25 8.14 -1.88
N ALA A 146 -0.56 7.72 -2.86
CA ALA A 146 -0.99 8.59 -3.94
C ALA A 146 -1.69 9.84 -3.36
N PRO A 147 -1.52 11.02 -4.00
CA PRO A 147 -2.15 12.25 -3.53
C PRO A 147 -3.68 12.15 -3.43
N VAL A 148 -4.33 11.55 -4.42
CA VAL A 148 -5.80 11.33 -4.43
C VAL A 148 -6.26 10.49 -3.22
N CYS A 149 -5.43 9.55 -2.76
CA CYS A 149 -5.75 8.69 -1.63
C CYS A 149 -5.63 9.40 -0.27
N SER A 150 -5.10 10.62 -0.20
CA SER A 150 -5.14 11.40 1.05
C SER A 150 -6.57 11.66 1.49
N MET A 151 -7.50 11.81 0.53
CA MET A 151 -8.90 12.09 0.81
C MET A 151 -9.58 11.03 1.68
N TYR A 152 -9.16 9.77 1.56
CA TYR A 152 -9.66 8.68 2.39
C TYR A 152 -9.42 8.91 3.89
N TYR A 153 -8.32 9.58 4.25
CA TYR A 153 -7.94 9.85 5.63
C TYR A 153 -8.37 11.25 6.08
N ASP A 154 -8.29 12.23 5.18
CA ASP A 154 -8.47 13.64 5.52
C ASP A 154 -9.94 14.03 5.67
N TYR A 155 -10.84 13.41 4.90
CA TYR A 155 -12.24 13.82 4.78
C TYR A 155 -13.23 12.72 5.19
N GLU A 156 -14.37 13.18 5.68
CA GLU A 156 -15.62 12.41 5.71
C GLU A 156 -16.43 12.73 4.44
N PRO A 157 -17.45 11.92 4.08
CA PRO A 157 -18.28 12.21 2.93
C PRO A 157 -18.87 13.63 2.95
N GLY A 158 -18.75 14.33 1.82
CA GLY A 158 -18.98 15.77 1.69
C GLY A 158 -17.92 16.44 0.81
N LEU A 159 -17.72 17.75 1.01
CA LEU A 159 -16.71 18.50 0.26
C LEU A 159 -15.31 18.01 0.61
N ALA A 160 -14.55 17.61 -0.42
CA ALA A 160 -13.21 17.07 -0.29
C ALA A 160 -12.30 17.58 -1.40
N GLY A 161 -10.99 17.45 -1.21
CA GLY A 161 -10.02 17.79 -2.23
C GLY A 161 -8.63 17.29 -1.87
N TYR A 162 -7.73 17.35 -2.83
CA TYR A 162 -6.34 16.95 -2.65
C TYR A 162 -5.42 17.83 -3.49
N HIS A 163 -4.15 17.88 -3.09
CA HIS A 163 -3.11 18.58 -3.84
C HIS A 163 -2.28 17.59 -4.64
N CYS A 164 -2.08 17.86 -5.92
CA CYS A 164 -1.16 17.12 -6.79
C CYS A 164 -0.22 18.09 -7.49
N GLN A 165 0.71 17.56 -8.30
CA GLN A 165 1.68 18.38 -9.04
C GLN A 165 1.02 19.37 -10.02
N ALA A 166 -0.19 19.08 -10.49
CA ALA A 166 -0.94 19.95 -11.39
C ALA A 166 -1.74 21.04 -10.67
N GLY A 167 -1.86 20.98 -9.33
CA GLY A 167 -2.59 21.95 -8.52
C GLY A 167 -3.51 21.31 -7.48
N ALA A 168 -4.42 22.13 -6.93
CA ALA A 168 -5.45 21.66 -6.01
C ALA A 168 -6.67 21.17 -6.81
N ILE A 169 -7.12 19.95 -6.53
CA ILE A 169 -8.33 19.37 -7.10
C ILE A 169 -9.38 19.34 -5.99
N SER A 170 -10.59 19.81 -6.28
CA SER A 170 -11.71 19.82 -5.35
C SER A 170 -12.89 19.05 -5.93
N GLY A 171 -13.70 18.46 -5.07
CA GLY A 171 -14.86 17.67 -5.45
C GLY A 171 -15.74 17.34 -4.25
N GLU A 172 -16.57 16.33 -4.45
CA GLU A 172 -17.45 15.77 -3.44
C GLU A 172 -17.14 14.29 -3.26
N LEU A 173 -16.82 13.89 -2.04
CA LEU A 173 -16.68 12.50 -1.63
C LEU A 173 -18.06 11.97 -1.24
N THR A 174 -18.62 11.06 -2.04
CA THR A 174 -20.01 10.62 -1.88
C THR A 174 -20.13 9.35 -1.02
N LEU A 175 -19.11 8.50 -1.06
CA LEU A 175 -19.05 7.25 -0.32
C LEU A 175 -17.65 7.04 0.24
N LYS A 176 -17.56 6.53 1.46
CA LYS A 176 -16.34 6.03 2.09
C LYS A 176 -16.65 4.68 2.73
N ARG A 177 -15.91 3.65 2.32
CA ARG A 177 -16.10 2.27 2.74
C ARG A 177 -14.77 1.66 3.18
N GLN A 178 -14.81 0.88 4.25
CA GLN A 178 -13.69 0.10 4.76
C GLN A 178 -13.98 -1.39 4.58
N PHE A 179 -12.97 -2.16 4.23
CA PHE A 179 -13.06 -3.61 4.04
C PHE A 179 -12.19 -4.35 5.05
N VAL A 180 -12.66 -5.53 5.45
CA VAL A 180 -11.87 -6.52 6.18
C VAL A 180 -11.69 -7.70 5.24
N ILE A 181 -10.50 -7.80 4.63
CA ILE A 181 -10.15 -8.88 3.70
C ILE A 181 -9.07 -9.73 4.33
N LYS A 182 -9.24 -11.06 4.27
CA LYS A 182 -8.24 -12.03 4.74
C LYS A 182 -8.09 -13.13 3.69
N ASN A 183 -6.87 -13.37 3.24
CA ASN A 183 -6.53 -14.39 2.25
C ASN A 183 -7.38 -14.29 0.98
N GLY A 184 -7.53 -13.06 0.46
CA GLY A 184 -8.32 -12.79 -0.75
C GLY A 184 -9.84 -12.93 -0.58
N LEU A 185 -10.33 -13.12 0.65
CA LEU A 185 -11.75 -13.28 0.95
C LEU A 185 -12.29 -12.10 1.76
N LEU A 186 -13.41 -11.56 1.31
CA LEU A 186 -14.14 -10.51 2.04
C LEU A 186 -14.75 -11.11 3.33
N LYS A 187 -14.38 -10.55 4.48
CA LYS A 187 -14.87 -10.92 5.81
C LYS A 187 -15.81 -9.87 6.41
N GLY A 188 -15.71 -8.62 5.98
CA GLY A 188 -16.59 -7.54 6.42
C GLY A 188 -16.43 -6.29 5.56
N MET A 189 -17.46 -5.45 5.52
CA MET A 189 -17.39 -4.10 4.96
C MET A 189 -18.21 -3.12 5.80
N PHE A 190 -17.78 -1.86 5.87
CA PHE A 190 -18.44 -0.82 6.67
C PHE A 190 -18.37 0.53 5.96
N ASP A 191 -19.48 1.26 5.93
CA ASP A 191 -19.54 2.61 5.34
C ASP A 191 -19.47 3.66 6.44
N SER A 192 -18.66 4.71 6.26
CA SER A 192 -18.56 5.82 7.23
C SER A 192 -19.87 6.59 7.41
N ASN A 193 -20.74 6.57 6.40
CA ASN A 193 -22.05 7.25 6.42
C ASN A 193 -23.16 6.47 7.12
N LEU A 194 -22.96 5.17 7.35
CA LEU A 194 -23.91 4.37 8.11
C LEU A 194 -23.47 4.42 9.57
N HIS A 195 -24.35 4.94 10.43
CA HIS A 195 -24.33 4.57 11.84
C HIS A 195 -24.19 3.04 11.90
N ILE A 196 -22.99 2.56 12.22
CA ILE A 196 -22.66 1.13 12.25
C ILE A 196 -23.44 0.52 13.41
N ALA A 197 -24.70 0.20 13.14
CA ALA A 197 -25.47 -0.76 13.90
C ALA A 197 -25.10 -2.13 13.34
N ASP A 198 -23.91 -2.63 13.65
CA ASP A 198 -23.60 -4.02 13.38
C ASP A 198 -22.66 -4.66 14.40
N ARG A 199 -23.06 -5.87 14.80
CA ARG A 199 -22.66 -6.64 15.99
C ARG A 199 -21.18 -7.07 16.04
N PHE A 200 -20.43 -6.98 14.94
CA PHE A 200 -19.06 -7.49 14.90
C PHE A 200 -18.04 -6.53 15.54
N LEU A 201 -18.23 -5.20 15.38
CA LEU A 201 -17.52 -4.23 16.23
C LEU A 201 -18.03 -4.30 17.67
N GLN A 202 -19.29 -4.68 17.90
CA GLN A 202 -19.79 -4.91 19.25
C GLN A 202 -19.09 -6.12 19.90
N ASP A 203 -18.76 -7.21 19.20
CA ASP A 203 -18.07 -8.35 19.81
C ASP A 203 -16.58 -8.08 20.12
N VAL A 204 -15.92 -7.19 19.35
CA VAL A 204 -14.52 -6.78 19.61
C VAL A 204 -14.43 -5.58 20.57
N LEU A 205 -15.46 -4.75 20.64
CA LEU A 205 -15.53 -3.52 21.44
C LEU A 205 -16.60 -3.54 22.54
N ALA A 206 -17.18 -4.71 22.89
CA ALA A 206 -18.10 -4.90 24.01
C ALA A 206 -17.41 -4.77 25.39
N GLN A 207 -16.48 -3.82 25.49
CA GLN A 207 -16.21 -3.08 26.71
C GLN A 207 -16.19 -1.58 26.37
N ASN A 208 -17.39 -1.00 26.18
CA ASN A 208 -17.74 0.42 26.40
C ASN A 208 -17.28 1.53 25.43
N ALA A 209 -17.67 1.55 24.14
CA ALA A 209 -17.75 2.88 23.49
C ALA A 209 -18.66 2.99 22.25
N GLY A 210 -19.54 4.00 22.25
CA GLY A 210 -20.42 4.38 21.14
C GLY A 210 -19.82 5.38 20.14
N GLN A 211 -20.66 6.06 19.36
CA GLN A 211 -20.33 7.00 18.27
C GLN A 211 -19.19 8.01 18.55
N LYS A 212 -19.02 8.44 19.80
CA LYS A 212 -17.92 9.33 20.22
C LYS A 212 -16.54 8.69 19.98
N MET A 213 -16.39 7.38 20.16
CA MET A 213 -15.13 6.69 19.91
C MET A 213 -14.80 6.64 18.42
N HIS A 214 -15.79 6.51 17.53
CA HIS A 214 -15.55 6.58 16.09
C HIS A 214 -15.02 7.94 15.67
N ALA A 215 -15.61 9.03 16.17
CA ALA A 215 -15.12 10.39 15.92
C ALA A 215 -13.69 10.59 16.45
N ILE A 216 -13.35 10.02 17.62
CA ILE A 216 -11.99 10.07 18.18
C ILE A 216 -11.00 9.30 17.30
N VAL A 217 -11.33 8.08 16.89
CA VAL A 217 -10.46 7.26 16.02
C VAL A 217 -10.24 7.94 14.68
N ALA A 218 -11.29 8.50 14.07
CA ALA A 218 -11.18 9.26 12.83
C ALA A 218 -10.31 10.52 13.00
N SER A 219 -10.42 11.24 14.13
CA SER A 219 -9.54 12.38 14.44
C SER A 219 -8.08 11.95 14.57
N ILE A 220 -7.82 10.87 15.31
CA ILE A 220 -6.46 10.31 15.47
C ILE A 220 -5.89 9.93 14.11
N GLN A 221 -6.66 9.25 13.25
CA GLN A 221 -6.22 8.88 11.91
C GLN A 221 -5.90 10.11 11.04
N ARG A 222 -6.73 11.16 11.12
CA ARG A 222 -6.50 12.42 10.41
C ARG A 222 -5.23 13.12 10.90
N GLU A 223 -5.03 13.23 12.22
CA GLU A 223 -3.84 13.82 12.83
C GLU A 223 -2.56 13.04 12.47
N GLN A 224 -2.63 11.71 12.49
CA GLN A 224 -1.54 10.84 12.05
C GLN A 224 -1.24 11.02 10.56
N ASN A 225 -2.26 11.05 9.70
CA ASN A 225 -2.07 11.27 8.26
C ASN A 225 -1.46 12.65 7.97
N ALA A 226 -1.89 13.70 8.68
CA ALA A 226 -1.27 15.02 8.58
C ALA A 226 0.21 14.97 8.94
N ALA A 227 0.58 14.29 10.04
CA ALA A 227 1.99 14.12 10.42
C ALA A 227 2.78 13.25 9.43
N ILE A 228 2.15 12.25 8.81
CA ILE A 228 2.79 11.38 7.79
C ILE A 228 3.06 12.16 6.50
N ARG A 229 2.09 12.97 6.07
CA ARG A 229 2.12 13.67 4.77
C ARG A 229 2.69 15.08 4.82
N ASP A 230 3.03 15.61 5.99
CA ASP A 230 3.62 16.94 6.10
C ASP A 230 4.93 17.02 5.32
N ASP A 231 4.95 17.77 4.22
CA ASP A 231 6.13 17.97 3.37
C ASP A 231 6.62 19.43 3.38
N LYS A 232 5.93 20.28 4.15
CA LYS A 232 6.11 21.74 4.21
C LYS A 232 7.12 22.17 5.27
N HIS A 233 7.28 21.38 6.34
CA HIS A 233 8.17 21.71 7.45
C HIS A 233 9.46 20.89 7.38
N ASP A 234 10.60 21.54 7.53
CA ASP A 234 11.90 20.87 7.60
C ASP A 234 12.06 20.06 8.89
N ILE A 235 11.46 20.53 9.99
CA ILE A 235 11.49 19.89 11.30
C ILE A 235 10.06 19.67 11.79
N LEU A 236 9.72 18.43 12.10
CA LEU A 236 8.43 18.02 12.64
C LEU A 236 8.62 17.30 13.97
N VAL A 237 7.89 17.74 15.00
CA VAL A 237 7.87 17.10 16.32
C VAL A 237 6.51 16.47 16.55
N VAL A 238 6.47 15.15 16.77
CA VAL A 238 5.24 14.40 17.04
C VAL A 238 5.17 14.04 18.52
N GLN A 239 4.24 14.67 19.24
CA GLN A 239 3.99 14.40 20.65
C GLN A 239 2.69 13.61 20.84
N GLY A 240 2.71 12.59 21.70
CA GLY A 240 1.53 11.79 21.99
C GLY A 240 1.75 10.83 23.16
N ALA A 241 0.67 10.37 23.78
CA ALA A 241 0.69 9.44 24.91
C ALA A 241 1.37 8.10 24.57
N ALA A 242 1.76 7.33 25.60
CA ALA A 242 2.25 5.97 25.38
C ALA A 242 1.22 5.13 24.61
N GLY A 243 1.67 4.32 23.65
CA GLY A 243 0.78 3.52 22.80
C GLY A 243 0.07 4.26 21.66
N SER A 244 0.27 5.58 21.49
CA SER A 244 -0.40 6.36 20.44
C SER A 244 0.11 6.13 19.00
N GLY A 245 0.95 5.11 18.77
CA GLY A 245 1.46 4.76 17.45
C GLY A 245 2.58 5.65 16.88
N LYS A 246 3.28 6.45 17.71
CA LYS A 246 4.33 7.39 17.24
C LYS A 246 5.40 6.73 16.36
N THR A 247 5.90 5.56 16.75
CA THR A 247 6.89 4.80 15.97
C THR A 247 6.31 4.40 14.61
N SER A 248 5.07 3.94 14.58
CA SER A 248 4.35 3.60 13.34
C SER A 248 4.18 4.82 12.45
N VAL A 249 3.80 5.98 13.01
CA VAL A 249 3.70 7.25 12.29
C VAL A 249 5.05 7.65 11.67
N ALA A 250 6.15 7.51 12.40
CA ALA A 250 7.48 7.82 11.89
C ALA A 250 7.90 6.91 10.72
N LEU A 251 7.62 5.60 10.81
CA LEU A 251 7.92 4.64 9.74
C LEU A 251 7.02 4.85 8.52
N GLN A 252 5.72 5.07 8.73
CA GLN A 252 4.79 5.41 7.66
C GLN A 252 5.15 6.73 6.98
N ARG A 253 5.62 7.72 7.74
CA ARG A 253 6.19 8.97 7.20
C ARG A 253 7.41 8.70 6.33
N ALA A 254 8.36 7.88 6.79
CA ALA A 254 9.52 7.51 5.98
C ALA A 254 9.09 6.83 4.66
N ALA A 255 8.13 5.90 4.72
CA ALA A 255 7.59 5.24 3.53
C ALA A 255 6.88 6.21 2.57
N TYR A 256 6.13 7.18 3.11
CA TYR A 256 5.50 8.23 2.33
C TYR A 256 6.52 9.14 1.65
N LEU A 257 7.56 9.58 2.38
CA LEU A 257 8.61 10.44 1.82
C LEU A 257 9.42 9.72 0.73
N LEU A 258 9.73 8.42 0.91
CA LEU A 258 10.38 7.61 -0.12
C LEU A 258 9.53 7.50 -1.38
N TYR A 259 8.22 7.35 -1.25
CA TYR A 259 7.31 7.34 -2.40
C TYR A 259 7.20 8.72 -3.07
N HIS A 260 6.93 9.75 -2.28
CA HIS A 260 6.65 11.10 -2.75
C HIS A 260 7.89 11.76 -3.37
N ARG A 261 9.07 11.53 -2.77
CA ARG A 261 10.37 12.06 -3.22
C ARG A 261 11.25 10.99 -3.84
N ARG A 262 10.69 9.95 -4.46
CA ARG A 262 11.45 8.80 -5.04
C ARG A 262 12.53 9.17 -6.06
N ALA A 263 12.43 10.35 -6.68
CA ALA A 263 13.44 10.86 -7.61
C ALA A 263 14.67 11.45 -6.91
N GLU A 264 14.53 11.89 -5.66
CA GLU A 264 15.52 12.65 -4.90
C GLU A 264 16.02 11.91 -3.65
N LEU A 265 15.19 11.04 -3.08
CA LEU A 265 15.41 10.36 -1.81
C LEU A 265 15.43 8.84 -1.98
N LYS A 266 16.48 8.21 -1.47
CA LYS A 266 16.68 6.76 -1.42
C LYS A 266 16.69 6.28 0.03
N ALA A 267 16.29 5.02 0.27
CA ALA A 267 16.16 4.46 1.61
C ALA A 267 17.45 4.57 2.46
N HIS A 268 18.62 4.37 1.85
CA HIS A 268 19.91 4.48 2.54
C HIS A 268 20.28 5.91 2.99
N GLN A 269 19.57 6.94 2.51
CA GLN A 269 19.75 8.33 2.92
C GLN A 269 18.90 8.70 4.13
N ILE A 270 18.02 7.80 4.59
CA ILE A 270 17.21 7.97 5.80
C ILE A 270 17.84 7.18 6.94
N VAL A 271 17.95 7.83 8.11
CA VAL A 271 18.42 7.19 9.35
C VAL A 271 17.34 7.31 10.43
N ALA A 272 16.99 6.20 11.05
CA ALA A 272 16.13 6.15 12.22
C ALA A 272 16.96 5.82 13.47
N PHE A 273 16.91 6.71 14.46
CA PHE A 273 17.49 6.47 15.77
C PHE A 273 16.42 5.93 16.71
N LEU A 274 16.58 4.67 17.14
CA LEU A 274 15.63 3.97 18.00
C LEU A 274 16.25 3.75 19.39
N PRO A 275 15.44 3.74 20.47
CA PRO A 275 15.98 3.65 21.82
C PRO A 275 16.62 2.29 22.15
N THR A 276 16.21 1.22 21.47
CA THR A 276 16.67 -0.15 21.76
C THR A 276 16.82 -0.98 20.48
N TYR A 277 17.69 -1.98 20.54
CA TYR A 277 17.87 -2.95 19.47
C TYR A 277 16.61 -3.83 19.26
N LEU A 278 15.92 -4.22 20.32
CA LEU A 278 14.64 -4.94 20.21
C LEU A 278 13.58 -4.17 19.42
N LEU A 279 13.52 -2.84 19.60
CA LEU A 279 12.61 -2.02 18.81
C LEU A 279 13.04 -1.97 17.34
N THR A 280 14.35 -1.93 17.09
CA THR A 280 14.92 -1.98 15.73
C THR A 280 14.52 -3.27 15.01
N GLU A 281 14.70 -4.43 15.65
CA GLU A 281 14.27 -5.71 15.09
C GLU A 281 12.76 -5.75 14.84
N TYR A 282 11.96 -5.31 15.81
CA TYR A 282 10.51 -5.26 15.67
C TYR A 282 10.06 -4.39 14.48
N THR A 283 10.75 -3.27 14.22
CA THR A 283 10.39 -2.35 13.14
C THR A 283 10.99 -2.68 11.78
N SER A 284 11.92 -3.64 11.71
CA SER A 284 12.63 -4.01 10.47
C SER A 284 11.74 -4.61 9.38
N GLY A 285 10.59 -5.19 9.74
CA GLY A 285 9.61 -5.73 8.79
C GLY A 285 8.60 -4.71 8.28
N VAL A 286 8.44 -3.58 8.95
CA VAL A 286 7.33 -2.63 8.69
C VAL A 286 7.47 -1.94 7.34
N LEU A 287 8.66 -1.45 6.99
CA LEU A 287 8.87 -0.79 5.69
C LEU A 287 8.74 -1.77 4.51
N PRO A 288 9.31 -3.00 4.57
CA PRO A 288 9.07 -4.03 3.58
C PRO A 288 7.58 -4.34 3.38
N GLU A 289 6.81 -4.46 4.46
CA GLU A 289 5.35 -4.68 4.38
C GLU A 289 4.62 -3.51 3.70
N LEU A 290 5.12 -2.27 3.89
CA LEU A 290 4.64 -1.05 3.23
C LEU A 290 5.21 -0.86 1.81
N GLY A 291 6.02 -1.78 1.33
CA GLY A 291 6.56 -1.78 -0.02
C GLY A 291 7.87 -1.04 -0.21
N GLU A 292 8.50 -0.58 0.86
CA GLU A 292 9.73 0.21 0.84
C GLU A 292 10.95 -0.58 1.29
N GLU A 293 12.12 -0.18 0.78
CA GLU A 293 13.38 -0.74 1.24
C GLU A 293 13.66 -0.32 2.69
N ASN A 294 14.41 -1.16 3.41
CA ASN A 294 14.80 -0.85 4.76
C ASN A 294 15.70 0.39 4.81
N ILE A 295 15.34 1.33 5.67
CA ILE A 295 16.17 2.48 6.04
C ILE A 295 17.27 2.05 7.01
N ARG A 296 18.29 2.88 7.17
CA ARG A 296 19.32 2.63 8.19
C ARG A 296 18.71 2.85 9.57
N GLN A 297 18.65 1.81 10.39
CA GLN A 297 18.20 1.91 11.78
C GLN A 297 19.39 1.73 12.72
N THR A 298 19.48 2.53 13.76
CA THR A 298 20.57 2.46 14.73
C THR A 298 20.11 2.89 16.11
N THR A 299 20.84 2.47 17.14
CA THR A 299 20.65 2.94 18.51
C THR A 299 21.62 4.08 18.80
N PHE A 300 21.35 4.83 19.87
CA PHE A 300 22.30 5.80 20.41
C PHE A 300 23.54 5.11 20.99
#